data_AF-A0A7C5GFP4-F1
#
_entry.id   AF-A0A7C5GFP4-F1
#
_cell.length_a   1.000
_cell.length_b   1.000
_cell.length_c   1.000
_cell.angle_alpha   90.00
_cell.angle_beta   90.00
_cell.angle_gamma   90.00
#
_symmetry.space_group_name_H-M   'P 1'
#
loop_
_entity.id
_entity.type
_entity.pdbx_description
1 polymer ?
#
loop_
_entity_poly.entity_id
_entity_poly.type
_entity_poly.pdbx_seq_one_letter_code
_entity_poly.pdbx_strand_id
1 'polypeptide(L)'
;MAKILISSLGTGWNVKDSDSEYQATNYIIEGKEYKDESFISKSLIEHYNIDKVILLGTNKSMWDGAYLGFTNDRIDDSWETLNSGKLGEGITLDNLKIME
;
A
#
# COMPACT_ATOMS: atom_id res chain seq x y z
N MET A 1 -1.53 20.56 -11.08
CA MET A 1 -2.51 19.48 -11.32
C MET A 1 -2.16 18.36 -10.36
N ALA A 2 -3.13 17.83 -9.61
CA ALA A 2 -2.84 16.82 -8.60
C ALA A 2 -2.41 15.49 -9.25
N LYS A 3 -1.35 14.85 -8.73
CA LYS A 3 -0.88 13.54 -9.15
C LYS A 3 -1.35 12.49 -8.17
N ILE A 4 -2.08 11.49 -8.68
CA ILE A 4 -2.67 10.42 -7.87
C ILE A 4 -2.00 9.10 -8.28
N LEU A 5 -1.45 8.38 -7.31
CA LEU A 5 -0.97 7.01 -7.48
C LEU A 5 -2.04 6.04 -6.99
N ILE A 6 -2.45 5.10 -7.84
CA ILE A 6 -3.30 3.97 -7.46
C ILE A 6 -2.42 2.72 -7.53
N SER A 7 -2.23 2.04 -6.41
CA SER A 7 -1.40 0.83 -6.34
C SER A 7 -2.19 -0.32 -5.72
N SER A 8 -2.07 -1.51 -6.30
CA SER A 8 -2.53 -2.72 -5.65
C SER A 8 -1.59 -3.12 -4.51
N LEU A 9 -2.15 -3.72 -3.46
CA LEU A 9 -1.44 -4.26 -2.31
C LEU A 9 -1.61 -5.78 -2.29
N GLY A 10 -0.50 -6.50 -2.41
CA GLY A 10 -0.46 -7.96 -2.37
C GLY A 10 -0.25 -8.50 -0.96
N THR A 11 0.12 -9.77 -0.85
CA THR A 11 0.30 -10.48 0.43
C THR A 11 1.75 -10.69 0.84
N GLY A 12 2.73 -10.16 0.08
CA GLY A 12 4.15 -10.36 0.37
C GLY A 12 4.60 -11.82 0.27
N TRP A 13 5.82 -12.08 0.75
CA TRP A 13 6.33 -13.44 0.88
C TRP A 13 5.78 -14.06 2.17
N ASN A 14 4.93 -15.07 2.04
CA ASN A 14 4.42 -15.82 3.18
C ASN A 14 5.41 -16.93 3.54
N VAL A 15 6.33 -16.66 4.48
CA VAL A 15 7.03 -17.74 5.18
C VAL A 15 6.09 -18.22 6.29
N LYS A 16 5.86 -19.53 6.39
CA LYS A 16 5.14 -20.10 7.54
C LYS A 16 5.87 -19.60 8.79
N ASP A 17 5.17 -18.85 9.64
CA ASP A 17 5.64 -18.29 10.92
C ASP A 17 6.33 -16.91 10.89
N SER A 18 6.27 -16.13 9.79
CA SER A 18 6.67 -14.71 9.78
C SER A 18 5.56 -13.77 9.35
N ASP A 19 5.65 -12.50 9.78
CA ASP A 19 4.83 -11.43 9.23
C ASP A 19 5.07 -11.31 7.72
N SER A 20 4.00 -11.01 6.97
CA SER A 20 4.03 -10.91 5.51
C SER A 20 4.78 -9.65 5.06
N GLU A 21 6.02 -9.79 4.60
CA GLU A 21 6.86 -8.67 4.15
C GLU A 21 7.21 -8.75 2.66
N TYR A 22 7.50 -7.59 2.06
CA TYR A 22 8.13 -7.53 0.74
C TYR A 22 9.65 -7.51 0.90
N GLN A 23 10.33 -8.29 0.07
CA GLN A 23 11.79 -8.25 -0.03
C GLN A 23 12.24 -6.86 -0.48
N ALA A 24 13.14 -6.25 0.30
CA ALA A 24 13.74 -4.98 -0.06
C ALA A 24 14.47 -5.07 -1.41
N THR A 25 14.23 -4.08 -2.27
CA THR A 25 14.68 -4.10 -3.66
C THR A 25 15.20 -2.73 -4.07
N ASN A 26 16.21 -2.69 -4.95
CA ASN A 26 16.65 -1.46 -5.58
C ASN A 26 15.86 -1.20 -6.87
N TYR A 27 15.18 -0.07 -6.95
CA TYR A 27 14.43 0.35 -8.13
C TYR A 27 15.20 1.39 -8.92
N ILE A 28 15.17 1.29 -10.25
CA ILE A 28 15.75 2.29 -11.15
C ILE A 28 14.62 2.90 -11.96
N ILE A 29 14.39 4.20 -11.80
CA ILE A 29 13.35 4.95 -12.50
C ILE A 29 14.03 6.13 -13.18
N GLU A 30 13.97 6.16 -14.51
CA GLU A 30 14.57 7.24 -15.34
C GLU A 30 16.06 7.50 -15.00
N GLY A 31 16.81 6.43 -14.69
CA GLY A 31 18.23 6.50 -14.34
C GLY A 31 18.54 6.89 -12.90
N LYS A 32 17.54 7.24 -12.08
CA LYS A 32 17.69 7.44 -10.63
C LYS A 32 17.46 6.12 -9.89
N GLU A 33 18.40 5.78 -9.00
CA GLU A 33 18.33 4.58 -8.15
C GLU A 33 17.67 4.90 -6.80
N TYR A 34 16.74 4.04 -6.38
CA TYR A 34 16.06 4.03 -5.09
C TYR A 34 16.40 2.72 -4.40
N LYS A 35 17.13 2.78 -3.28
CA LYS A 35 17.72 1.60 -2.65
C LYS A 35 16.89 1.09 -1.50
N ASP A 36 16.94 -0.22 -1.30
CA ASP A 36 16.41 -0.90 -0.11
C ASP A 36 14.92 -0.59 0.15
N GLU A 37 14.13 -0.46 -0.92
CA GLU A 37 12.70 -0.17 -0.81
C GLU A 37 11.87 -1.44 -0.93
N SER A 38 11.03 -1.69 0.07
CA SER A 38 10.09 -2.81 0.08
C SER A 38 8.82 -2.52 -0.72
N PHE A 39 8.52 -1.25 -0.98
CA PHE A 39 7.33 -0.82 -1.73
C PHE A 39 7.72 0.05 -2.91
N ILE A 40 7.51 -0.43 -4.15
CA ILE A 40 7.68 0.38 -5.37
C ILE A 40 6.90 1.70 -5.31
N SER A 41 5.75 1.71 -4.64
CA SER A 41 4.94 2.91 -4.43
C SER A 41 5.72 4.03 -3.74
N LYS A 42 6.63 3.73 -2.80
CA LYS A 42 7.47 4.75 -2.15
C LYS A 42 8.44 5.40 -3.14
N SER A 43 9.12 4.60 -3.95
CA SER A 43 9.99 5.09 -5.02
C SER A 43 9.22 5.96 -6.02
N LEU A 44 8.00 5.57 -6.39
CA LEU A 44 7.14 6.35 -7.31
C LEU A 44 6.64 7.66 -6.70
N ILE A 45 6.29 7.66 -5.41
CA ILE A 45 5.87 8.87 -4.68
C ILE A 45 6.99 9.91 -4.72
N GLU A 46 8.21 9.50 -4.40
CA GLU A 46 9.37 10.40 -4.41
C GLU A 46 9.72 10.83 -5.83
N HIS A 47 9.76 9.91 -6.80
CA HIS A 47 10.15 10.22 -8.17
C HIS A 47 9.22 11.23 -8.85
N TYR A 48 7.91 11.00 -8.74
CA TYR A 48 6.93 11.81 -9.44
C TYR A 48 6.35 12.94 -8.59
N ASN A 49 6.75 13.08 -7.31
CA ASN A 49 6.14 14.00 -6.35
C ASN A 49 4.61 13.81 -6.30
N ILE A 50 4.18 12.61 -5.91
CA ILE A 50 2.76 12.23 -5.86
C ILE A 50 2.07 12.93 -4.68
N ASP A 51 0.90 13.52 -4.94
CA ASP A 51 0.12 14.25 -3.94
C ASP A 51 -0.81 13.33 -3.12
N LYS A 52 -1.29 12.24 -3.73
CA LYS A 52 -2.22 11.30 -3.10
C LYS A 52 -1.95 9.87 -3.55
N VAL A 53 -2.03 8.93 -2.61
CA VAL A 53 -1.90 7.49 -2.84
C VAL A 53 -3.20 6.81 -2.46
N ILE A 54 -3.67 5.90 -3.31
CA ILE A 54 -4.81 5.02 -3.06
C ILE A 54 -4.29 3.58 -3.16
N LEU A 55 -4.35 2.85 -2.05
CA LEU A 55 -3.97 1.44 -2.00
C LEU A 55 -5.22 0.56 -2.14
N LEU A 56 -5.16 -0.41 -3.04
CA LEU A 56 -6.22 -1.38 -3.30
C LEU A 56 -5.76 -2.77 -2.87
N GLY A 57 -6.33 -3.33 -1.81
CA GLY A 57 -5.97 -4.64 -1.30
C GLY A 57 -7.19 -5.49 -0.93
N THR A 58 -6.98 -6.79 -0.79
CA THR A 58 -7.96 -7.73 -0.23
C THR A 58 -7.76 -7.84 1.29
N ASN A 59 -8.64 -8.55 2.00
CA ASN A 59 -8.49 -8.77 3.45
C ASN A 59 -7.18 -9.46 3.83
N LYS A 60 -6.58 -10.24 2.92
CA LYS A 60 -5.30 -10.93 3.14
C LYS A 60 -4.09 -10.13 2.69
N SER A 61 -4.28 -8.93 2.14
CA SER A 61 -3.19 -8.06 1.75
C SER A 61 -2.43 -7.57 2.98
N MET A 62 -1.16 -7.21 2.81
CA MET A 62 -0.25 -6.78 3.88
C MET A 62 -0.55 -5.36 4.38
N TRP A 63 -1.79 -5.10 4.79
CA TRP A 63 -2.21 -3.80 5.29
C TRP A 63 -1.34 -3.30 6.43
N ASP A 64 -0.86 -4.22 7.27
CA ASP A 64 -0.05 -3.92 8.44
C ASP A 64 1.35 -3.47 8.02
N GLY A 65 1.97 -4.19 7.07
CA GLY A 65 3.23 -3.80 6.45
C GLY A 65 3.12 -2.49 5.65
N ALA A 66 2.00 -2.26 4.96
CA ALA A 66 1.74 -0.99 4.29
C ALA A 66 1.63 0.16 5.29
N TYR A 67 0.91 -0.02 6.40
CA TYR A 67 0.83 0.99 7.44
C TYR A 67 2.22 1.36 7.94
N LEU A 68 3.01 0.38 8.40
CA LEU A 68 4.36 0.62 8.92
C LEU A 68 5.27 1.26 7.86
N GLY A 69 5.18 0.84 6.60
CA GLY A 69 5.98 1.37 5.51
C GLY A 69 5.65 2.82 5.10
N PHE A 70 4.43 3.29 5.37
CA PHE A 70 3.98 4.64 5.01
C PHE A 70 3.84 5.60 6.20
N THR A 71 3.83 5.10 7.45
CA THR A 71 3.79 5.91 8.66
C THR A 71 5.12 5.76 9.42
N ASN A 72 6.00 6.75 9.35
CA ASN A 72 7.26 6.78 10.12
C ASN A 72 6.99 6.79 11.64
N ASP A 73 6.91 5.60 12.26
CA ASP A 73 6.92 5.35 13.71
C ASP A 73 5.76 5.94 14.56
N ARG A 74 4.61 6.24 13.98
CA ARG A 74 3.40 6.55 14.77
C ARG A 74 2.29 5.56 14.48
N ILE A 75 2.21 4.54 15.32
CA ILE A 75 0.94 3.86 15.60
C ILE A 75 0.08 4.88 16.35
N ASP A 76 -0.52 5.81 15.62
CA ASP A 76 -1.58 6.69 16.13
C ASP A 76 -2.94 6.01 15.92
N ASP A 77 -3.94 6.43 16.68
CA ASP A 77 -5.37 5.96 16.72
C ASP A 77 -6.06 5.79 15.34
N SER A 78 -5.40 6.24 14.28
CA SER A 78 -5.71 5.99 12.87
C SER A 78 -5.75 4.49 12.53
N TRP A 79 -4.97 3.65 13.21
CA TRP A 79 -4.92 2.20 12.98
C TRP A 79 -6.24 1.52 13.34
N GLU A 80 -6.82 1.84 14.50
CA GLU A 80 -8.12 1.29 14.92
C GLU A 80 -9.25 1.77 13.99
N THR A 81 -9.15 2.98 13.46
CA THR A 81 -10.12 3.53 12.49
C THR A 81 -10.08 2.81 11.14
N LEU A 82 -8.88 2.44 10.66
CA LEU A 82 -8.73 1.65 9.43
C LEU A 82 -9.11 0.17 9.64
N ASN A 83 -8.82 -0.38 10.81
CA ASN A 83 -9.11 -1.78 11.13
C ASN A 83 -10.58 -2.01 11.49
N SER A 84 -11.27 -1.03 12.08
CA SER A 84 -12.72 -1.08 12.31
C SER A 84 -13.54 -0.98 11.01
N GLY A 85 -12.94 -0.49 9.92
CA GLY A 85 -13.50 -0.53 8.57
C GLY A 85 -13.32 -1.88 7.84
N LYS A 86 -12.58 -2.85 8.39
CA LYS A 86 -12.32 -4.18 7.78
C LYS A 86 -13.42 -5.23 8.05
N LEU A 87 -14.65 -4.84 8.36
CA LEU A 87 -15.78 -5.78 8.45
C LEU A 87 -16.80 -5.51 7.33
N GLY A 88 -16.57 -6.16 6.19
CA GLY A 88 -17.63 -6.44 5.23
C GLY A 88 -17.28 -6.11 3.79
N GLU A 89 -16.83 -7.13 3.06
CA GLU A 89 -16.83 -7.20 1.58
C GLU A 89 -15.89 -6.24 0.84
N GLY A 90 -14.89 -6.81 0.15
CA GLY A 90 -14.13 -6.06 -0.84
C GLY A 90 -15.08 -5.46 -1.88
N ILE A 91 -14.83 -4.21 -2.28
CA ILE A 91 -15.63 -3.52 -3.29
C ILE A 91 -15.53 -4.30 -4.60
N THR A 92 -16.61 -4.94 -5.02
CA THR A 92 -16.68 -5.68 -6.29
C THR A 92 -17.09 -4.74 -7.44
N LEU A 93 -16.90 -5.17 -8.69
CA LEU A 93 -17.32 -4.42 -9.87
C LEU A 93 -18.84 -4.10 -9.86
N ASP A 94 -19.64 -4.95 -9.20
CA ASP A 94 -21.08 -4.75 -9.11
C ASP A 94 -21.45 -3.70 -8.04
N ASN A 95 -20.61 -3.47 -7.04
CA ASN A 95 -20.77 -2.34 -6.11
C ASN A 95 -20.54 -0.98 -6.80
N LEU A 96 -19.72 -0.94 -7.85
CA LEU A 96 -19.40 0.29 -8.59
C LEU A 96 -20.49 0.69 -9.61
N LYS A 97 -21.25 -0.28 -10.14
CA LYS A 97 -22.33 -0.03 -11.12
C LYS A 97 -23.60 0.58 -10.50
N ILE A 98 -23.73 0.53 -9.18
CA ILE A 98 -24.91 1.05 -8.44
C ILE A 98 -24.74 2.56 -8.14
N MET A 99 -23.57 3.14 -8.44
CA MET A 99 -23.27 4.56 -8.21
C MET A 99 -23.42 5.44 -9.47
N GLU A 100 -24.06 4.91 -10.53
CA GLU A 100 -24.59 5.66 -11.68
C GLU A 100 -26.10 5.89 -11.53
#